data_AF-A0A5B7WW02-F1
#
_entry.id   AF-A0A5B7WW02-F1
#
_cell.length_a   1.000
_cell.length_b   1.000
_cell.length_c   1.000
_cell.angle_alpha   90.00
_cell.angle_beta   90.00
_cell.angle_gamma   90.00
#
_symmetry.space_group_name_H-M   'P 1'
#
loop_
_entity.id
_entity.type
_entity.pdbx_description
1 polymer ?
#
loop_
_entity_poly.entity_id
_entity_poly.type
_entity_poly.pdbx_seq_one_letter_code
_entity_poly.pdbx_strand_id
1 'polypeptide(L)'
;MFNATLDSVGAALAEAREAADLAIRELTAIHALTWHTETGQAFIRRSGELAAEINRLCGHITQTQDELLAARRELDELETRILRLQLAA
;
A
#
# COMPACT_ATOMS: atom_id res chain seq x y z
N MET A 1 13.24 -10.73 15.82
CA MET A 1 12.68 -11.42 14.64
C MET A 1 11.40 -10.74 14.16
N PHE A 2 10.43 -10.48 15.04
CA PHE A 2 9.19 -9.75 14.72
C PHE A 2 9.41 -8.37 14.07
N ASN A 3 10.25 -7.49 14.66
CA ASN A 3 10.50 -6.15 14.10
C ASN A 3 11.06 -6.19 12.66
N ALA A 4 11.99 -7.11 12.37
CA ALA A 4 12.55 -7.26 11.02
C ALA A 4 11.49 -7.75 10.00
N THR A 5 10.56 -8.60 10.43
CA THR A 5 9.42 -9.03 9.60
C THR A 5 8.47 -7.87 9.32
N LEU A 6 8.15 -7.05 10.33
CA LEU A 6 7.32 -5.85 10.17
C LEU A 6 7.98 -4.83 9.22
N ASP A 7 9.29 -4.61 9.34
CA ASP A 7 10.06 -3.75 8.44
C ASP A 7 10.00 -4.24 6.99
N SER A 8 10.20 -5.55 6.78
CA SER A 8 10.14 -6.15 5.45
C SER A 8 8.74 -6.07 4.82
N VAL A 9 7.68 -6.29 5.60
CA VAL A 9 6.30 -6.15 5.12
C VAL A 9 5.99 -4.69 4.80
N GLY A 10 6.43 -3.75 5.64
CA GLY A 10 6.29 -2.32 5.38
C GLY A 10 6.94 -1.87 4.07
N ALA A 11 8.16 -2.37 3.78
CA ALA A 11 8.87 -2.09 2.53
C ALA A 11 8.12 -2.64 1.30
N ALA A 12 7.66 -3.88 1.34
CA ALA A 12 6.91 -4.49 0.24
C ALA A 12 5.60 -3.73 -0.05
N LEU A 13 4.92 -3.25 0.99
CA LEU A 13 3.71 -2.44 0.86
C LEU A 13 4.01 -1.07 0.23
N ALA A 14 5.15 -0.46 0.56
CA ALA A 14 5.57 0.81 -0.04
C ALA A 14 5.90 0.64 -1.54
N GLU A 15 6.65 -0.40 -1.91
CA GLU A 15 6.98 -0.72 -3.30
C GLU A 15 5.71 -0.99 -4.14
N ALA A 16 4.75 -1.75 -3.59
CA ALA A 16 3.49 -2.03 -4.26
C ALA A 16 2.69 -0.74 -4.56
N ARG A 17 2.69 0.22 -3.63
CA ARG A 17 2.03 1.52 -3.81
C ARG A 17 2.72 2.35 -4.90
N GLU A 18 4.05 2.39 -4.93
CA GLU A 18 4.79 3.12 -5.96
C GLU A 18 4.53 2.56 -7.36
N ALA A 19 4.51 1.23 -7.49
CA ALA A 19 4.17 0.56 -8.74
C ALA A 19 2.73 0.84 -9.20
N ALA A 20 1.78 0.90 -8.25
CA ALA A 20 0.39 1.24 -8.49
C ALA A 20 0.22 2.69 -8.98
N ASP A 21 0.90 3.65 -8.35
CA ASP A 21 0.88 5.05 -8.77
C ASP A 21 1.44 5.22 -10.18
N LEU A 22 2.51 4.50 -10.52
CA LEU A 22 3.07 4.48 -11.87
C LEU A 22 2.04 3.94 -12.87
N ALA A 23 1.41 2.79 -12.59
CA ALA A 23 0.40 2.20 -13.46
C ALA A 23 -0.78 3.15 -13.71
N ILE A 24 -1.26 3.87 -12.69
CA ILE A 24 -2.33 4.87 -12.84
C ILE A 24 -1.90 6.02 -13.77
N ARG A 25 -0.66 6.53 -13.62
CA ARG A 25 -0.14 7.59 -14.48
C ARG A 25 -0.07 7.15 -15.94
N GLU A 26 0.43 5.95 -16.19
CA GLU A 26 0.52 5.38 -17.54
C GLU A 26 -0.87 5.18 -18.17
N LEU A 27 -1.83 4.64 -17.42
CA LEU A 27 -3.22 4.49 -17.88
C LEU A 27 -3.85 5.85 -18.23
N THR A 28 -3.55 6.87 -17.43
CA THR A 28 -4.01 8.26 -17.66
C THR A 28 -3.35 8.87 -18.90
N ALA A 29 -2.06 8.63 -19.12
CA ALA A 29 -1.35 9.09 -20.31
C ALA A 29 -1.92 8.45 -21.59
N ILE A 30 -2.25 7.16 -21.56
CA ILE A 30 -2.87 6.47 -22.71
C ILE A 30 -4.28 7.01 -22.97
N HIS A 31 -5.04 7.39 -21.93
CA HIS A 31 -6.34 8.03 -22.07
C HIS A 31 -6.25 9.32 -22.89
N ALA A 32 -5.19 10.13 -22.69
CA ALA A 32 -4.97 11.37 -23.45
C ALA A 32 -4.62 11.12 -24.94
N LEU A 33 -4.18 9.91 -25.28
CA LEU A 33 -3.73 9.53 -26.63
C LEU A 33 -4.79 8.76 -27.44
N THR A 34 -5.87 8.28 -26.81
CA THR A 34 -6.86 7.41 -27.45
C THR A 34 -8.06 8.20 -27.99
N TRP A 35 -8.36 8.03 -29.28
CA TRP A 35 -9.31 8.84 -30.07
C TRP A 35 -10.76 8.31 -30.05
N HIS A 36 -11.66 9.10 -30.67
CA HIS A 36 -13.11 8.97 -30.87
C HIS A 36 -13.65 7.65 -31.49
N THR A 37 -12.86 6.59 -31.56
CA THR A 37 -13.34 5.28 -32.02
C THR A 37 -14.04 4.55 -30.88
N GLU A 38 -14.99 3.66 -31.21
CA GLU A 38 -15.67 2.82 -30.22
C GLU A 38 -14.67 1.97 -29.41
N THR A 39 -13.64 1.44 -30.07
CA THR A 39 -12.54 0.70 -29.43
C THR A 39 -11.73 1.60 -28.48
N GLY A 40 -11.46 2.85 -28.87
CA GLY A 40 -10.76 3.82 -28.03
C GLY A 40 -11.57 4.16 -26.77
N GLN A 41 -12.87 4.40 -26.91
CA GLN A 41 -13.76 4.65 -25.77
C GLN A 41 -13.90 3.43 -24.85
N ALA A 42 -13.95 2.21 -25.40
CA ALA A 42 -13.97 0.97 -24.62
C ALA A 42 -12.66 0.76 -23.84
N PHE A 43 -11.51 1.06 -24.46
CA PHE A 43 -10.22 1.02 -23.79
C PHE A 43 -10.15 2.03 -22.63
N ILE A 44 -10.53 3.29 -22.89
CA ILE A 44 -10.60 4.37 -21.90
C ILE A 44 -11.43 3.97 -20.66
N ARG A 45 -12.58 3.34 -20.89
CA ARG A 45 -13.46 2.91 -19.81
C ARG A 45 -12.79 1.85 -18.94
N ARG A 46 -12.21 0.83 -19.57
CA ARG A 46 -11.52 -0.26 -18.87
C ARG A 46 -10.27 0.22 -18.13
N SER A 47 -9.51 1.15 -18.71
CA SER A 47 -8.35 1.73 -18.04
C SER A 47 -8.76 2.57 -16.83
N GLY A 48 -9.87 3.30 -16.93
CA GLY A 48 -10.47 4.01 -15.79
C GLY A 48 -10.95 3.08 -14.67
N GLU A 49 -11.64 1.99 -15.02
CA GLU A 49 -12.06 0.95 -14.06
C GLU A 49 -10.84 0.32 -13.36
N LEU A 50 -9.80 0.00 -14.13
CA LEU A 50 -8.56 -0.56 -13.58
C LEU A 50 -7.85 0.44 -12.64
N ALA A 51 -7.75 1.72 -13.02
CA ALA A 51 -7.16 2.74 -12.16
C ALA A 51 -7.95 2.94 -10.86
N ALA A 52 -9.29 2.85 -10.91
CA ALA A 52 -10.13 2.91 -9.72
C ALA A 52 -9.90 1.72 -8.78
N GLU A 53 -9.75 0.51 -9.34
CA GLU A 53 -9.46 -0.68 -8.54
C GLU A 53 -8.06 -0.63 -7.91
N ILE A 54 -7.06 -0.17 -8.67
CA ILE A 54 -5.71 0.05 -8.15
C ILE A 54 -5.74 1.05 -6.98
N ASN A 55 -6.47 2.16 -7.09
CA ASN A 55 -6.63 3.11 -6.00
C ASN A 55 -7.28 2.49 -4.76
N ARG A 56 -8.27 1.61 -4.94
CA ARG A 56 -8.90 0.88 -3.84
C ARG A 56 -7.89 -0.01 -3.12
N LEU A 57 -7.08 -0.75 -3.87
CA LEU A 57 -6.01 -1.60 -3.34
C LEU A 57 -4.96 -0.76 -2.58
N CYS A 58 -4.57 0.40 -3.09
CA CYS A 58 -3.70 1.34 -2.37
C CYS A 58 -4.30 1.80 -1.02
N GLY A 59 -5.62 1.98 -0.96
CA GLY A 59 -6.34 2.25 0.29
C GLY A 59 -6.18 1.11 1.30
N HIS A 60 -6.38 -0.14 0.88
CA HIS A 60 -6.18 -1.31 1.75
C HIS A 60 -4.71 -1.47 2.20
N ILE A 61 -3.76 -1.19 1.31
CA ILE A 61 -2.33 -1.18 1.63
C ILE A 61 -2.04 -0.15 2.73
N THR A 62 -2.57 1.06 2.59
CA THR A 62 -2.40 2.14 3.59
C THR A 62 -2.99 1.73 4.93
N GLN A 63 -4.21 1.19 4.95
CA GLN A 63 -4.83 0.68 6.17
C GLN A 63 -3.97 -0.40 6.84
N THR A 64 -3.43 -1.34 6.04
CA THR A 64 -2.56 -2.41 6.56
C THR A 64 -1.27 -1.84 7.15
N GLN A 65 -0.70 -0.80 6.56
CA GLN A 65 0.47 -0.10 7.10
C GLN A 65 0.16 0.56 8.45
N ASP A 66 -1.01 1.17 8.60
CA ASP A 66 -1.44 1.78 9.87
C ASP A 66 -1.63 0.74 10.98
N GLU A 67 -2.26 -0.39 10.66
CA GLU A 67 -2.43 -1.52 11.58
C GLU A 67 -1.07 -2.11 11.99
N LEU A 68 -0.13 -2.21 11.04
CA LEU A 68 1.22 -2.71 11.29
C LEU A 68 2.03 -1.76 12.19
N LEU A 69 1.86 -0.45 12.02
CA LEU A 69 2.45 0.56 12.91
C LEU A 69 1.86 0.49 14.32
N ALA A 70 0.56 0.27 14.45
CA ALA A 70 -0.10 0.09 15.75
C ALA A 70 0.44 -1.16 16.47
N ALA A 71 0.50 -2.30 15.78
CA ALA A 71 1.05 -3.53 16.34
C ALA A 71 2.51 -3.37 16.80
N ARG A 72 3.32 -2.59 16.07
CA ARG A 72 4.70 -2.31 16.47
C ARG A 72 4.78 -1.52 17.78
N ARG A 73 3.93 -0.50 17.95
CA ARG A 73 3.89 0.27 19.20
C ARG A 73 3.52 -0.60 20.39
N GLU A 74 2.52 -1.47 20.23
CA GLU A 74 2.13 -2.41 21.30
C GLU A 74 3.28 -3.36 21.67
N LEU A 75 4.03 -3.86 20.68
CA LEU A 75 5.19 -4.70 20.93
C LEU A 75 6.30 -3.94 21.68
N ASP A 76 6.62 -2.71 21.26
CA ASP A 76 7.64 -1.89 21.93
C ASP A 76 7.26 -1.57 23.39
N GLU A 77 5.97 -1.32 23.66
CA GLU A 77 5.45 -1.13 25.02
C GLU A 77 5.57 -2.39 25.88
N LEU A 78 5.23 -3.55 25.31
CA LEU A 78 5.36 -4.85 25.98
C LEU A 78 6.84 -5.17 26.29
N GLU A 79 7.75 -4.96 25.34
CA GLU A 79 9.19 -5.15 25.54
C GLU A 79 9.71 -4.25 26.66
N THR A 80 9.30 -2.97 26.67
CA THR A 80 9.66 -2.01 27.72
C THR A 80 9.16 -2.47 29.09
N ARG A 81 7.93 -3.01 29.16
CA ARG A 81 7.34 -3.52 30.40
C ARG A 81 8.07 -4.78 30.90
N ILE A 82 8.43 -5.69 30.00
CA ILE A 82 9.22 -6.89 30.34
C ILE A 82 10.59 -6.47 30.93
N LEU A 83 11.30 -5.54 30.28
CA LEU A 83 12.58 -5.03 30.77
C LEU A 83 12.47 -4.42 32.16
N ARG A 84 11.43 -3.62 32.42
CA ARG A 84 11.20 -3.04 33.76
C ARG A 84 10.95 -4.11 34.82
N LEU A 85 10.18 -5.15 34.50
CA LEU A 85 9.93 -6.26 35.43
C LEU A 85 11.19 -7.07 35.72
N GLN A 86 12.04 -7.28 34.70
CA GLN A 86 13.32 -7.98 34.86
C GLN A 86 14.32 -7.18 35.70
N LEU A 87 14.34 -5.85 35.59
CA LEU A 87 15.21 -4.97 36.38
C LEU A 87 14.74 -4.79 37.82
N ALA A 88 13.47 -5.08 38.11
CA ALA A 88 12.87 -4.98 39.43
C ALA A 88 12.90 -6.30 40.23
N ALA A 89 13.35 -7.40 39.61
CA ALA A 89 13.52 -8.73 40.20
C ALA A 89 14.98 -8.99 40.60
#